data_AF-A0A928VRH3-F1
#
_entry.id   AF-A0A928VRH3-F1
#
_cell.length_a   1.000
_cell.length_b   1.000
_cell.length_c   1.000
_cell.angle_alpha   90.00
_cell.angle_beta   90.00
_cell.angle_gamma   90.00
#
_symmetry.space_group_name_H-M   'P 1'
#
loop_
_entity.id
_entity.type
_entity.pdbx_description
1 polymer ?
#
loop_
_entity_poly.entity_id
_entity_poly.type
_entity_poly.pdbx_seq_one_letter_code
_entity_poly.pdbx_strand_id
1 'polypeptide(L)'
;MKGTEAARVLGEISGLVPEAKAIVHAASGLGRLVLPDGGALGQMRDLCVGTGGFLSVLVADAAVKRGMDVWGMRENVRDLMRAVKREFDGENVLSPGRFVG
;
A
#
# COMPACT_ATOMS: atom_id res chain seq x y z
N MET A 1 17.10 0.95 -17.58
CA MET A 1 17.36 0.33 -16.26
C MET A 1 16.10 0.12 -15.41
N LYS A 2 15.06 0.99 -15.46
CA LYS A 2 13.82 0.84 -14.65
C LYS A 2 12.88 -0.33 -15.04
N GLY A 3 12.83 -0.71 -16.32
CA GLY A 3 11.90 -1.76 -16.79
C GLY A 3 12.22 -3.17 -16.29
N THR A 4 13.50 -3.48 -16.06
CA THR A 4 13.94 -4.81 -15.61
C THR A 4 13.52 -5.09 -14.17
N GLU A 5 13.52 -4.08 -13.30
CA GLU A 5 13.05 -4.23 -11.92
C GLU A 5 11.55 -4.46 -11.84
N ALA A 6 10.76 -3.76 -12.67
CA ALA A 6 9.31 -3.98 -12.75
C ALA A 6 8.97 -5.41 -13.17
N ALA A 7 9.67 -5.94 -14.18
CA ALA A 7 9.49 -7.33 -14.63
C ALA A 7 9.88 -8.34 -13.54
N ARG A 8 10.98 -8.10 -12.81
CA ARG A 8 11.40 -8.93 -11.68
C ARG A 8 10.34 -8.97 -10.58
N VAL A 9 9.84 -7.80 -10.15
CA VAL A 9 8.80 -7.71 -9.11
C VAL A 9 7.53 -8.45 -9.52
N LEU A 10 7.11 -8.32 -10.79
CA LEU A 10 5.97 -9.09 -11.30
C LEU A 10 6.19 -10.61 -11.20
N GLY A 11 7.39 -11.09 -11.54
CA GLY A 11 7.75 -12.50 -11.38
C GLY A 11 7.70 -12.98 -9.93
N GLU A 12 8.19 -12.17 -8.99
CA GLU A 12 8.16 -12.49 -7.55
C GLU A 12 6.73 -12.49 -6.99
N ILE A 13 5.88 -11.55 -7.42
CA ILE A 13 4.46 -11.52 -7.06
C ILE A 13 3.76 -12.82 -7.51
N SER A 14 3.96 -13.24 -8.77
CA SER A 14 3.35 -14.47 -9.29
C SER A 14 3.83 -15.74 -8.60
N GLY A 15 5.07 -15.75 -8.10
CA GLY A 15 5.60 -16.87 -7.31
C GLY A 15 5.02 -16.95 -5.90
N LEU A 16 4.70 -15.80 -5.29
CA LEU A 16 4.12 -15.72 -3.94
C LEU A 16 2.61 -15.99 -3.93
N VAL A 17 1.88 -15.45 -4.92
CA VAL A 17 0.43 -15.59 -5.03
C VAL A 17 0.07 -15.83 -6.51
N PRO A 18 -0.09 -17.09 -6.93
CA PRO A 18 -0.36 -17.45 -8.32
C PRO A 18 -1.65 -16.82 -8.88
N GLU A 19 -2.67 -16.61 -8.04
CA GLU A 19 -3.94 -16.01 -8.41
C GLU A 19 -3.89 -14.48 -8.52
N ALA A 20 -2.78 -13.87 -8.09
CA ALA A 20 -2.63 -12.42 -8.15
C ALA A 20 -2.54 -11.94 -9.59
N LYS A 21 -3.20 -10.82 -9.86
CA LYS A 21 -3.13 -10.13 -11.16
C LYS A 21 -2.39 -8.83 -10.98
N ALA A 22 -1.33 -8.63 -11.75
CA ALA A 22 -0.50 -7.45 -11.63
C ALA A 22 -0.16 -6.84 -12.99
N ILE A 23 -0.21 -5.51 -13.06
CA ILE A 23 0.29 -4.72 -14.19
C ILE A 23 1.18 -3.62 -13.65
N VAL A 24 2.31 -3.34 -14.32
CA VAL A 24 3.22 -2.24 -13.98
C VAL A 24 3.67 -1.54 -15.25
N HIS A 25 3.59 -0.21 -15.26
CA HIS A 25 4.07 0.62 -16.35
C HIS A 25 5.58 0.82 -16.23
N ALA A 26 6.36 0.20 -17.12
CA ALA A 26 7.83 0.18 -17.04
C ALA A 26 8.51 1.56 -17.01
N ALA A 27 7.86 2.59 -17.57
CA ALA A 27 8.40 3.96 -17.59
C ALA A 27 8.30 4.66 -16.22
N SER A 28 7.20 4.45 -15.50
CA SER A 28 6.93 5.12 -14.21
C SER A 28 7.16 4.23 -12.99
N GLY A 29 7.15 2.90 -13.16
CA GLY A 29 7.18 1.94 -12.06
C GLY A 29 5.84 1.84 -11.31
N LEU A 30 4.79 2.51 -11.77
CA LEU A 30 3.46 2.47 -11.15
C LEU A 30 2.60 1.38 -11.76
N GLY A 31 1.73 0.79 -10.95
CA GLY A 31 0.95 -0.36 -11.34
C GLY A 31 -0.26 -0.63 -10.48
N ARG A 32 -0.96 -1.70 -10.81
CA ARG A 32 -2.07 -2.23 -10.04
C ARG A 32 -1.83 -3.70 -9.75
N LEU A 33 -2.03 -4.07 -8.49
CA LEU A 33 -2.02 -5.43 -7.99
C LEU A 33 -3.43 -5.75 -7.47
N VAL A 34 -3.95 -6.91 -7.86
CA VAL A 34 -5.17 -7.49 -7.32
C VAL A 34 -4.78 -8.78 -6.63
N LEU A 35 -5.08 -8.86 -5.34
CA LEU A 35 -4.91 -10.06 -4.52
C LEU A 35 -6.28 -10.71 -4.30
N PRO A 36 -6.36 -12.04 -4.16
CA PRO A 36 -7.62 -12.74 -3.86
C PRO A 36 -8.17 -12.35 -2.48
N ASP A 37 -7.28 -12.10 -1.51
CA ASP A 37 -7.60 -11.64 -0.17
C ASP A 37 -6.46 -10.77 0.41
N GLY A 38 -6.59 -10.38 1.69
CA GLY A 38 -5.61 -9.54 2.38
C GLY A 38 -4.43 -10.27 3.01
N GLY A 39 -4.39 -11.61 2.99
CA GLY A 39 -3.40 -12.41 3.73
C GLY A 39 -1.96 -12.16 3.31
N ALA A 40 -1.74 -11.94 2.00
CA ALA A 40 -0.41 -11.69 1.45
C ALA A 40 0.02 -10.21 1.48
N LEU A 41 -0.82 -9.28 1.96
CA LEU A 41 -0.56 -7.84 1.85
C LEU A 41 0.75 -7.41 2.51
N GLY A 42 1.10 -7.98 3.66
CA GLY A 42 2.36 -7.69 4.36
C GLY A 42 3.58 -8.08 3.54
N GLN A 43 3.62 -9.32 3.05
CA GLN A 43 4.71 -9.83 2.21
C GLN A 43 4.87 -9.02 0.91
N MET A 44 3.75 -8.62 0.29
CA MET A 44 3.76 -7.79 -0.91
C MET A 44 4.31 -6.40 -0.63
N ARG A 45 4.03 -5.83 0.55
CA ARG A 45 4.63 -4.56 0.97
C ARG A 45 6.12 -4.68 1.22
N ASP A 46 6.55 -5.73 1.91
CA ASP A 46 7.96 -5.97 2.18
C ASP A 46 8.75 -6.12 0.88
N LEU A 47 8.19 -6.85 -0.10
CA LEU A 47 8.73 -6.94 -1.45
C LEU A 47 8.87 -5.55 -2.08
N CYS A 48 7.78 -4.77 -2.17
CA CYS A 48 7.83 -3.44 -2.78
C CYS A 48 8.80 -2.50 -2.07
N VAL A 49 8.85 -2.51 -0.73
CA VAL A 49 9.76 -1.66 0.05
C VAL A 49 11.22 -2.09 -0.14
N GLY A 50 11.49 -3.40 -0.19
CA GLY A 50 12.82 -3.96 -0.44
C GLY A 50 13.37 -3.58 -1.82
N THR A 51 12.50 -3.26 -2.77
CA THR A 51 12.88 -2.73 -4.10
C THR A 51 12.81 -1.20 -4.19
N GLY A 52 12.69 -0.49 -3.07
CA GLY A 52 12.58 0.98 -3.05
C GLY A 52 11.23 1.55 -3.52
N GLY A 53 10.22 0.69 -3.69
CA GLY A 53 8.84 1.05 -4.05
C GLY A 53 7.90 1.11 -2.85
N PHE A 54 6.59 1.03 -3.14
CA PHE A 54 5.52 1.10 -2.15
C PHE A 54 4.31 0.28 -2.61
N LEU A 55 3.41 -0.04 -1.68
CA LEU A 55 2.12 -0.67 -1.99
C LEU A 55 1.03 -0.18 -1.03
N SER A 56 0.00 0.44 -1.61
CA SER A 56 -1.17 0.95 -0.88
C SER A 56 -2.45 0.31 -1.41
N VAL A 57 -3.40 0.03 -0.51
CA VAL A 57 -4.69 -0.58 -0.82
C VAL A 57 -5.64 0.52 -1.29
N LEU A 58 -6.00 0.48 -2.58
CA LEU A 58 -6.94 1.45 -3.17
C LEU A 58 -8.40 1.03 -3.01
N VAL A 59 -8.67 -0.27 -3.14
CA VAL A 59 -10.02 -0.85 -3.11
C VAL A 59 -9.98 -2.16 -2.35
N ALA A 60 -10.87 -2.27 -1.37
CA ALA A 60 -11.17 -3.49 -0.63
C ALA A 60 -12.49 -3.28 0.12
N ASP A 61 -13.15 -4.38 0.48
CA ASP A 61 -14.37 -4.34 1.28
C ASP A 61 -14.13 -3.66 2.64
N ALA A 62 -15.16 -3.01 3.17
CA ALA A 62 -15.06 -2.31 4.45
C ALA A 62 -14.67 -3.25 5.60
N ALA A 63 -15.16 -4.50 5.57
CA ALA A 63 -14.78 -5.52 6.54
C ALA A 63 -13.27 -5.82 6.51
N VAL A 64 -12.71 -5.92 5.31
CA VAL A 64 -11.28 -6.17 5.08
C VAL A 64 -10.45 -4.98 5.57
N LYS A 65 -10.85 -3.75 5.21
CA LYS A 65 -10.11 -2.52 5.57
C LYS A 65 -10.05 -2.22 7.06
N ARG A 66 -11.05 -2.63 7.86
CA ARG A 66 -11.13 -2.31 9.30
C ARG A 66 -10.00 -2.91 10.13
N GLY A 67 -9.42 -4.03 9.69
CA GLY A 67 -8.37 -4.74 10.43
C GLY A 67 -6.96 -4.56 9.85
N MET A 68 -6.77 -3.71 8.83
CA MET A 68 -5.49 -3.58 8.16
C MET A 68 -5.07 -2.12 8.01
N ASP A 69 -3.76 -1.89 8.06
CA ASP A 69 -3.21 -0.66 7.51
C ASP A 69 -3.42 -0.68 5.98
N VAL A 70 -4.23 0.24 5.45
CA VAL A 70 -4.48 0.35 4.00
C VAL A 70 -3.40 1.18 3.29
N TRP A 71 -2.64 1.99 4.01
CA TRP A 71 -1.67 2.91 3.43
C TRP A 71 -0.29 2.28 3.25
N GLY A 72 0.11 1.38 4.14
CA GLY A 72 1.47 0.82 4.16
C GLY A 72 2.48 1.87 4.59
N MET A 73 2.08 2.74 5.51
CA MET A 73 2.84 3.92 5.88
C MET A 73 3.88 3.56 6.94
N ARG A 74 5.11 4.05 6.76
CA ARG A 74 6.17 3.91 7.77
C ARG A 74 5.82 4.72 9.03
N GLU A 75 6.19 4.19 10.19
CA GLU A 75 5.87 4.81 11.49
C GLU A 75 6.30 6.27 11.60
N ASN A 76 7.48 6.61 11.07
CA ASN A 76 8.00 7.98 11.09
C ASN A 76 7.13 9.00 10.31
N VAL A 77 6.35 8.55 9.33
CA VAL A 77 5.44 9.41 8.55
C VAL A 77 4.12 9.62 9.31
N ARG A 78 3.75 8.69 10.20
CA ARG A 78 2.50 8.76 10.97
C ARG A 78 2.46 9.98 11.89
N ASP A 79 3.58 10.32 12.51
CA ASP A 79 3.66 11.48 13.40
C ASP A 79 3.58 12.81 12.63
N LEU A 80 4.23 12.88 11.45
CA LEU A 80 4.07 14.01 10.55
C LEU A 80 2.60 14.19 10.14
N MET A 81 1.94 13.10 9.75
CA MET A 81 0.53 13.16 9.35
C MET A 81 -0.41 13.54 10.51
N ARG A 82 -0.12 13.12 11.75
CA ARG A 82 -0.84 13.59 12.94
C ARG A 82 -0.66 15.09 13.18
N ALA A 83 0.55 15.61 12.97
CA ALA A 83 0.81 17.04 13.08
C ALA A 83 0.00 17.84 12.05
N VAL A 84 -0.01 17.37 10.79
CA VAL A 84 -0.85 17.95 9.73
C VAL A 84 -2.33 17.90 10.10
N LYS A 85 -2.84 16.76 10.57
CA LYS A 85 -4.24 16.61 10.99
C LYS A 85 -4.61 17.61 12.10
N ARG A 86 -3.73 17.83 13.06
CA ARG A 86 -3.95 18.75 14.18
C ARG A 86 -4.05 20.20 13.72
N GLU A 87 -3.23 20.60 12.74
CA GLU A 87 -3.23 21.96 12.21
C GLU A 87 -4.53 22.29 11.47
N PHE A 88 -5.05 21.32 10.70
CA PHE A 88 -6.21 21.56 9.82
C PHE A 88 -7.55 21.06 10.39
N ASP A 89 -7.54 20.17 11.39
CA ASP A 89 -8.74 19.61 12.02
C ASP A 89 -8.46 19.16 13.46
N GLY A 90 -8.07 20.13 14.29
CA GLY A 90 -7.75 19.95 15.71
C GLY A 90 -8.93 19.44 16.56
N GLU A 91 -10.17 19.78 16.18
CA GLU A 91 -11.40 19.32 16.83
C GLU A 91 -11.85 17.93 16.35
N ASN A 92 -11.10 17.32 15.42
CA ASN A 92 -11.34 15.98 14.87
C ASN A 92 -12.76 15.77 14.28
N VAL A 93 -13.28 16.78 13.59
CA VAL A 93 -14.64 16.74 13.04
C VAL A 93 -14.70 16.02 11.68
N LEU A 94 -13.59 16.06 10.93
CA LEU A 94 -13.50 15.48 9.59
C LEU A 94 -13.04 14.02 9.67
N SER A 95 -14.01 13.11 9.47
CA SER A 95 -13.79 11.66 9.35
C SER A 95 -13.19 10.99 10.60
N PRO A 96 -13.77 11.18 11.80
CA PRO A 96 -13.21 10.66 13.05
C PRO A 96 -13.02 9.14 13.03
N GLY A 97 -11.93 8.69 13.66
CA GLY A 97 -11.58 7.29 13.77
C GLY A 97 -10.94 6.70 12.50
N ARG A 98 -10.47 7.55 11.57
CA ARG A 98 -9.83 7.10 10.33
C ARG A 98 -8.38 7.59 10.25
N PHE A 99 -7.51 6.68 9.83
CA PHE A 99 -6.09 6.95 9.59
C PHE A 99 -5.33 7.52 10.81
N VAL A 100 -5.24 8.83 11.00
CA VAL A 100 -4.46 9.49 12.07
C VAL A 100 -5.30 10.31 13.06
N GLY A 101 -6.63 10.28 12.97
CA GLY A 101 -7.54 10.93 13.92
C GLY A 101 -9.00 10.61 13.61
#